data_AF-A0A939GRV4-F1
#
_entry.id   AF-A0A939GRV4-F1
#
_cell.length_a   1.000
_cell.length_b   1.000
_cell.length_c   1.000
_cell.angle_alpha   90.00
_cell.angle_beta   90.00
_cell.angle_gamma   90.00
#
_symmetry.space_group_name_H-M   'P 1'
#
loop_
_entity.id
_entity.type
_entity.pdbx_description
1 polymer ?
#
loop_
_entity_poly.entity_id
_entity_poly.type
_entity_poly.pdbx_seq_one_letter_code
_entity_poly.pdbx_strand_id
1 'polypeptide(L)'
;MYNKLNLPKYSIIVLWFLLSLMGVVMLLGTFPPANTNNPLETSNTVLLHDQQKQYKLGKSVEIFQDPTQQLTIADVSQQPQKFTPSQTDIPNMGFSKSAIWAKIKLQNHSTVTSEWYLQGAPNNVDQVELYIPQGNTWIKKQIGRLLPFSNRELSDRKLIFILPLAVDEEKTIYLRYTSQGSIAIDVILWTPLAYYKSSSPSNYYWVDFMGFY
;
A
#
# COMPACT_ATOMS: atom_id res chain seq x y z
N MET A 1 79.11 -38.67 2.77
CA MET A 1 78.33 -39.89 2.47
C MET A 1 76.98 -39.72 3.15
N TYR A 2 75.99 -39.13 2.46
CA TYR A 2 74.67 -38.79 3.03
C TYR A 2 73.72 -39.98 2.92
N ASN A 3 73.26 -40.51 4.05
CA ASN A 3 72.17 -41.49 4.11
C ASN A 3 70.84 -40.77 3.82
N LYS A 4 70.17 -41.15 2.71
CA LYS A 4 68.80 -40.74 2.42
C LYS A 4 67.85 -41.38 3.44
N LEU A 5 67.26 -40.57 4.31
CA LEU A 5 66.14 -40.99 5.16
C LEU A 5 64.91 -41.25 4.26
N ASN A 6 64.58 -42.53 4.06
CA ASN A 6 63.39 -42.96 3.34
C ASN A 6 62.18 -42.82 4.28
N LEU A 7 61.42 -41.73 4.14
CA LEU A 7 60.11 -41.63 4.78
C LEU A 7 59.07 -42.35 3.90
N PRO A 8 58.18 -43.18 4.47
CA PRO A 8 57.20 -43.95 3.70
C PRO A 8 56.23 -43.02 2.99
N LYS A 9 56.01 -43.25 1.68
CA LYS A 9 55.14 -42.46 0.77
C LYS A 9 53.69 -42.27 1.28
N TYR A 10 53.27 -43.07 2.25
CA TYR A 10 51.93 -43.00 2.85
C TYR A 10 51.77 -41.93 3.94
N SER A 11 52.87 -41.36 4.47
CA SER A 11 52.81 -40.29 5.48
C SER A 11 52.32 -38.95 4.89
N ILE A 12 52.61 -38.70 3.61
CA ILE A 12 52.20 -37.46 2.94
C ILE A 12 50.69 -37.47 2.66
N ILE A 13 50.12 -38.62 2.27
CA ILE A 13 48.69 -38.72 1.91
C ILE A 13 47.78 -38.55 3.14
N VAL A 14 48.18 -39.05 4.31
CA VAL A 14 47.44 -38.86 5.57
C VAL A 14 47.54 -37.40 6.06
N LEU A 15 48.66 -36.72 5.79
CA LEU A 15 48.84 -35.30 6.12
C LEU A 15 47.94 -34.40 5.26
N TRP A 16 47.67 -34.77 4.00
CA TRP A 16 46.70 -34.06 3.15
C TRP A 16 45.24 -34.33 3.53
N PHE A 17 44.93 -35.51 4.08
CA PHE A 17 43.57 -35.83 4.57
C PHE A 17 43.24 -35.17 5.91
N LEU A 18 44.23 -34.96 6.79
CA LEU A 18 44.01 -34.20 8.05
C LEU A 18 43.95 -32.68 7.83
N LEU A 19 44.58 -32.17 6.76
CA LEU A 19 44.46 -30.76 6.33
C LEU A 19 43.15 -30.46 5.59
N SER A 20 42.47 -31.47 5.02
CA SER A 20 41.14 -31.27 4.41
C SER A 20 39.99 -31.32 5.41
N LEU A 21 40.17 -31.97 6.57
CA LEU A 21 39.15 -32.02 7.62
C LEU A 21 39.10 -30.74 8.49
N MET A 22 40.18 -29.95 8.49
CA MET A 22 40.22 -28.65 9.18
C MET A 22 39.71 -27.49 8.32
N GLY A 23 39.38 -27.75 7.05
CA GLY A 23 38.76 -26.79 6.12
C GLY A 23 37.22 -26.84 6.09
N VAL A 24 36.60 -27.84 6.74
CA VAL A 24 35.12 -28.02 6.74
C VAL A 24 34.47 -27.55 8.04
N VAL A 25 35.25 -27.17 9.07
CA VAL A 25 34.73 -26.66 10.36
C VAL A 25 34.88 -25.13 10.51
N MET A 26 35.38 -24.42 9.48
CA MET A 26 35.15 -22.97 9.33
C MET A 26 33.82 -22.66 8.62
N LEU A 27 32.79 -23.47 8.92
CA LEU A 27 31.40 -23.30 8.50
C LEU A 27 30.50 -22.83 9.68
N LEU A 28 31.13 -22.34 10.74
CA LEU A 28 30.52 -21.40 11.70
C LEU A 28 31.13 -20.02 11.44
N GLY A 29 30.93 -19.52 10.23
CA GLY A 29 30.94 -18.08 10.03
C GLY A 29 29.92 -17.53 11.02
N THR A 30 30.39 -16.80 12.02
CA THR A 30 29.52 -16.00 12.88
C THR A 30 28.68 -15.17 11.93
N PHE A 31 27.39 -15.48 11.82
CA PHE A 31 26.48 -14.54 11.19
C PHE A 31 26.70 -13.23 11.94
N PRO A 32 27.23 -12.17 11.31
CA PRO A 32 27.10 -10.86 11.92
C PRO A 32 25.60 -10.70 12.19
N PRO A 33 25.16 -10.12 13.33
CA PRO A 33 23.75 -9.81 13.48
C PRO A 33 23.35 -9.13 12.20
N ALA A 34 22.32 -9.66 11.53
CA ALA A 34 21.80 -9.07 10.32
C ALA A 34 21.49 -7.63 10.69
N ASN A 35 22.39 -6.72 10.33
CA ASN A 35 22.14 -5.31 10.42
C ASN A 35 21.23 -5.07 9.23
N THR A 36 19.96 -5.47 9.39
CA THR A 36 18.88 -5.13 8.48
C THR A 36 18.60 -3.65 8.66
N ASN A 37 19.59 -2.83 8.33
CA ASN A 37 19.35 -1.70 7.48
C ASN A 37 18.97 -2.29 6.11
N ASN A 38 17.85 -3.04 6.07
CA ASN A 38 17.02 -3.00 4.88
C ASN A 38 16.83 -1.50 4.68
N PRO A 39 17.28 -0.92 3.54
CA PRO A 39 16.85 0.42 3.23
C PRO A 39 15.33 0.36 3.36
N LEU A 40 14.82 1.06 4.37
CA LEU A 40 13.41 1.16 4.68
C LEU A 40 12.73 1.27 3.33
N GLU A 41 11.84 0.33 3.03
CA GLU A 41 10.97 0.48 1.87
C GLU A 41 10.51 1.93 1.91
N THR A 42 10.84 2.72 0.89
CA THR A 42 10.37 4.10 0.76
C THR A 42 8.87 4.08 0.44
N SER A 43 8.10 3.33 1.23
CA SER A 43 6.67 3.46 1.35
C SER A 43 6.45 4.71 2.19
N ASN A 44 6.05 5.78 1.50
CA ASN A 44 5.67 7.04 2.11
C ASN A 44 4.40 6.81 2.94
N THR A 45 4.57 6.29 4.14
CA THR A 45 3.48 6.06 5.10
C THR A 45 2.86 7.40 5.44
N VAL A 46 1.55 7.52 5.25
CA VAL A 46 0.83 8.75 5.57
C VAL A 46 0.43 8.71 7.04
N LEU A 47 0.96 9.65 7.80
CA LEU A 47 0.63 9.83 9.22
C LEU A 47 -0.61 10.70 9.36
N LEU A 48 -1.65 10.14 9.99
CA LEU A 48 -2.91 10.82 10.21
C LEU A 48 -2.95 11.40 11.62
N HIS A 49 -3.38 12.65 11.79
CA HIS A 49 -3.32 13.41 13.03
C HIS A 49 -4.58 14.26 13.18
N ASP A 50 -4.96 14.59 14.42
CA ASP A 50 -6.23 15.27 14.74
C ASP A 50 -6.38 16.67 14.10
N GLN A 51 -5.27 17.37 13.88
CA GLN A 51 -5.27 18.75 13.37
C GLN A 51 -5.59 18.82 11.87
N GLN A 52 -5.27 17.76 11.12
CA GLN A 52 -5.45 17.73 9.67
C GLN A 52 -6.68 16.90 9.32
N LYS A 53 -7.60 17.54 8.62
CA LYS A 53 -8.94 17.01 8.37
C LYS A 53 -9.10 16.37 6.99
N GLN A 54 -8.12 16.59 6.12
CA GLN A 54 -8.10 16.14 4.74
C GLN A 54 -6.66 15.84 4.33
N TYR A 55 -6.46 14.72 3.62
CA TYR A 55 -5.17 14.28 3.09
C TYR A 55 -5.32 13.99 1.60
N LYS A 56 -4.60 14.72 0.76
CA LYS A 56 -4.46 14.36 -0.66
C LYS A 56 -3.39 13.29 -0.75
N LEU A 57 -3.76 12.10 -1.19
CA LEU A 57 -2.92 10.92 -1.11
C LEU A 57 -2.16 10.63 -2.41
N GLY A 58 -2.37 11.38 -3.49
CA GLY A 58 -1.80 11.07 -4.81
C GLY A 58 -0.28 10.88 -4.84
N LYS A 59 0.50 11.67 -4.08
CA LYS A 59 1.97 11.52 -3.95
C LYS A 59 2.41 10.41 -3.00
N SER A 60 1.48 9.86 -2.24
CA SER A 60 1.68 8.73 -1.33
C SER A 60 1.15 7.41 -1.90
N VAL A 61 0.56 7.46 -3.10
CA VAL A 61 0.13 6.27 -3.83
C VAL A 61 1.33 5.66 -4.56
N GLU A 62 1.44 4.34 -4.50
CA GLU A 62 2.28 3.57 -5.40
C GLU A 62 1.37 2.85 -6.42
N ILE A 63 1.74 2.83 -7.70
CA ILE A 63 0.88 2.41 -8.81
C ILE A 63 1.47 1.21 -9.53
N PHE A 64 0.62 0.23 -9.85
CA PHE A 64 0.96 -0.90 -10.71
C PHE A 64 -0.13 -1.08 -11.77
N GLN A 65 0.26 -1.24 -13.03
CA GLN A 65 -0.65 -1.48 -14.14
C GLN A 65 -0.68 -2.98 -14.49
N ASP A 66 -1.87 -3.57 -14.50
CA ASP A 66 -2.12 -4.95 -14.90
C ASP A 66 -2.86 -4.99 -16.25
N PRO A 67 -2.14 -5.19 -17.38
CA PRO A 67 -2.76 -5.28 -18.71
C PRO A 67 -3.70 -6.47 -18.89
N THR A 68 -3.55 -7.53 -18.08
CA THR A 68 -4.37 -8.75 -18.20
C THR A 68 -5.73 -8.60 -17.53
N GLN A 69 -5.83 -7.68 -16.56
CA GLN A 69 -6.95 -7.53 -15.63
C GLN A 69 -7.25 -8.76 -14.76
N GLN A 70 -6.42 -9.80 -14.79
CA GLN A 70 -6.69 -11.06 -14.10
C GLN A 70 -6.10 -11.12 -12.70
N LEU A 71 -5.17 -10.23 -12.36
CA LEU A 71 -4.53 -10.26 -11.05
C LEU A 71 -5.55 -9.93 -9.96
N THR A 72 -5.48 -10.69 -8.87
CA THR A 72 -6.30 -10.52 -7.68
C THR A 72 -5.52 -9.75 -6.60
N ILE A 73 -6.21 -9.36 -5.52
CA ILE A 73 -5.56 -8.77 -4.35
C ILE A 73 -4.50 -9.71 -3.74
N ALA A 74 -4.74 -11.03 -3.77
CA ALA A 74 -3.79 -12.01 -3.27
C ALA A 74 -2.51 -12.03 -4.11
N ASP A 75 -2.61 -11.83 -5.43
CA ASP A 75 -1.45 -11.82 -6.31
C ASP A 75 -0.61 -10.55 -6.15
N VAL A 76 -1.27 -9.37 -6.14
CA VAL A 76 -0.55 -8.08 -6.12
C VAL A 76 0.01 -7.74 -4.75
N SER A 77 -0.64 -8.17 -3.66
CA SER A 77 -0.13 -7.93 -2.30
C SER A 77 1.18 -8.68 -2.01
N GLN A 78 1.44 -9.79 -2.72
CA GLN A 78 2.70 -10.54 -2.64
C GLN A 78 3.80 -9.97 -3.54
N GLN A 79 3.53 -8.92 -4.31
CA GLN A 79 4.45 -8.34 -5.27
C GLN A 79 4.59 -6.81 -5.09
N PRO A 80 4.87 -6.31 -3.86
CA PRO A 80 4.93 -4.87 -3.58
C PRO A 80 5.96 -4.13 -4.44
N GLN A 81 7.03 -4.80 -4.89
CA GLN A 81 8.07 -4.26 -5.76
C GLN A 81 7.60 -3.89 -7.17
N LYS A 82 6.42 -4.35 -7.60
CA LYS A 82 5.85 -3.97 -8.91
C LYS A 82 5.19 -2.60 -8.91
N PHE A 83 4.96 -2.03 -7.72
CA PHE A 83 4.34 -0.73 -7.58
C PHE A 83 5.40 0.37 -7.66
N THR A 84 5.11 1.40 -8.44
CA THR A 84 5.97 2.56 -8.61
C THR A 84 5.37 3.78 -7.90
N PRO A 85 6.11 4.50 -7.05
CA PRO A 85 5.61 5.71 -6.40
C PRO A 85 5.12 6.76 -7.40
N SER A 86 3.99 7.36 -7.09
CA SER A 86 3.46 8.51 -7.81
C SER A 86 4.15 9.80 -7.38
N GLN A 87 4.39 10.68 -8.35
CA GLN A 87 5.01 12.00 -8.15
C GLN A 87 3.98 13.15 -8.21
N THR A 88 2.71 12.87 -8.44
CA THR A 88 1.67 13.89 -8.65
C THR A 88 0.51 13.75 -7.68
N ASP A 89 -0.20 14.85 -7.42
CA ASP A 89 -1.35 14.83 -6.49
C ASP A 89 -2.55 14.07 -7.06
N ILE A 90 -2.65 13.97 -8.40
CA ILE A 90 -3.69 13.23 -9.11
C ILE A 90 -3.04 12.52 -10.31
N PRO A 91 -2.59 11.27 -10.14
CA PRO A 91 -2.04 10.48 -11.25
C PRO A 91 -3.10 10.22 -12.31
N ASN A 92 -2.82 10.66 -13.52
CA ASN A 92 -3.72 10.48 -14.66
C ASN A 92 -3.22 9.31 -15.50
N MET A 93 -4.00 8.23 -15.53
CA MET A 93 -3.70 7.02 -16.29
C MET A 93 -4.30 7.07 -17.69
N GLY A 94 -5.02 8.14 -18.02
CA GLY A 94 -5.68 8.32 -19.30
C GLY A 94 -6.69 7.21 -19.59
N PHE A 95 -6.90 6.94 -20.88
CA PHE A 95 -7.68 5.78 -21.33
C PHE A 95 -6.79 4.54 -21.29
N SER A 96 -7.18 3.53 -20.52
CA SER A 96 -6.45 2.28 -20.42
C SER A 96 -7.40 1.10 -20.39
N LYS A 97 -7.05 0.04 -21.14
CA LYS A 97 -7.71 -1.26 -21.04
C LYS A 97 -7.13 -2.12 -19.91
N SER A 98 -6.18 -1.60 -19.14
CA SER A 98 -5.59 -2.32 -18.01
C SER A 98 -6.39 -2.10 -16.73
N ALA A 99 -6.28 -3.04 -15.79
CA ALA A 99 -6.66 -2.77 -14.41
C ALA A 99 -5.51 -1.99 -13.76
N ILE A 100 -5.83 -0.86 -13.12
CA ILE A 100 -4.83 -0.07 -12.42
C ILE A 100 -4.94 -0.38 -10.93
N TRP A 101 -3.84 -0.77 -10.32
CA TRP A 101 -3.72 -0.99 -8.89
C TRP A 101 -3.02 0.19 -8.24
N ALA A 102 -3.57 0.68 -7.14
CA ALA A 102 -2.95 1.69 -6.28
C ALA A 102 -2.79 1.10 -4.88
N LYS A 103 -1.58 1.22 -4.31
CA LYS A 103 -1.23 0.79 -2.95
C LYS A 103 -0.99 2.04 -2.11
N ILE A 104 -1.56 2.08 -0.91
CA ILE A 104 -1.41 3.20 0.03
C ILE A 104 -1.17 2.64 1.42
N LYS A 105 -0.15 3.14 2.10
CA LYS A 105 0.16 2.81 3.49
C LYS A 105 -0.24 3.97 4.41
N LEU A 106 -1.13 3.69 5.37
CA LEU A 106 -1.71 4.65 6.30
C LEU A 106 -1.37 4.25 7.73
N GLN A 107 -1.03 5.22 8.57
CA GLN A 107 -0.87 5.04 10.00
C GLN A 107 -1.67 6.11 10.75
N ASN A 108 -2.55 5.67 11.64
CA ASN A 108 -3.45 6.57 12.33
C ASN A 108 -2.92 6.98 13.71
N HIS A 109 -2.41 8.20 13.81
CA HIS A 109 -2.04 8.84 15.08
C HIS A 109 -3.11 9.84 15.55
N SER A 110 -4.32 9.82 14.97
CA SER A 110 -5.46 10.55 15.51
C SER A 110 -5.88 9.93 16.81
N THR A 111 -6.22 10.74 17.81
CA THR A 111 -6.72 10.25 19.11
C THR A 111 -8.23 10.09 19.14
N VAL A 112 -8.94 10.68 18.17
CA VAL A 112 -10.42 10.74 18.14
C VAL A 112 -11.05 10.13 16.90
N THR A 113 -10.31 9.95 15.81
CA THR A 113 -10.86 9.48 14.53
C THR A 113 -10.46 8.03 14.30
N SER A 114 -11.42 7.11 14.35
CA SER A 114 -11.24 5.69 14.02
C SER A 114 -11.87 5.27 12.70
N GLU A 115 -12.54 6.21 12.02
CA GLU A 115 -13.23 5.98 10.76
C GLU A 115 -12.97 7.17 9.84
N TRP A 116 -12.53 6.86 8.62
CA TRP A 116 -12.13 7.84 7.63
C TRP A 116 -12.94 7.68 6.35
N TYR A 117 -13.24 8.78 5.68
CA TYR A 117 -13.93 8.74 4.39
C TYR A 117 -12.88 8.82 3.28
N LEU A 118 -12.71 7.71 2.57
CA LEU A 118 -11.77 7.58 1.47
C LEU A 118 -12.49 7.87 0.16
N GLN A 119 -12.24 9.05 -0.41
CA GLN A 119 -12.52 9.30 -1.81
C GLN A 119 -11.54 8.46 -2.64
N GLY A 120 -12.04 7.44 -3.33
CA GLY A 120 -11.21 6.56 -4.16
C GLY A 120 -11.01 7.10 -5.58
N ALA A 121 -11.97 7.87 -6.09
CA ALA A 121 -11.97 8.40 -7.45
C ALA A 121 -13.04 9.50 -7.66
N PRO A 122 -12.94 10.26 -8.77
CA PRO A 122 -14.05 11.02 -9.30
C PRO A 122 -15.20 10.12 -9.79
N ASN A 123 -16.36 10.72 -10.04
CA ASN A 123 -17.61 10.00 -10.34
C ASN A 123 -17.68 9.36 -11.73
N ASN A 124 -16.68 9.58 -12.59
CA ASN A 124 -16.65 9.11 -13.97
C ASN A 124 -15.97 7.74 -14.14
N VAL A 125 -15.36 7.20 -13.08
CA VAL A 125 -14.72 5.87 -13.13
C VAL A 125 -15.76 4.76 -13.05
N ASP A 126 -15.69 3.79 -13.95
CA ASP A 126 -16.72 2.76 -14.11
C ASP A 126 -16.81 1.82 -12.91
N GLN A 127 -15.66 1.39 -12.39
CA GLN A 127 -15.55 0.53 -11.22
C GLN A 127 -14.25 0.82 -10.46
N VAL A 128 -14.41 0.97 -9.15
CA VAL A 128 -13.34 1.10 -8.16
C VAL A 128 -13.60 0.07 -7.08
N GLU A 129 -12.58 -0.72 -6.78
CA GLU A 129 -12.62 -1.71 -5.72
C GLU A 129 -11.63 -1.31 -4.63
N LEU A 130 -12.05 -1.33 -3.38
CA LEU A 130 -11.21 -1.14 -2.21
C LEU A 130 -10.99 -2.49 -1.52
N TYR A 131 -9.73 -2.80 -1.23
CA TYR A 131 -9.31 -3.96 -0.47
C TYR A 131 -8.67 -3.51 0.84
N ILE A 132 -9.25 -3.95 1.95
CA ILE A 132 -8.80 -3.64 3.32
C ILE A 132 -8.32 -4.95 3.97
N PRO A 133 -7.11 -4.99 4.56
CA PRO A 133 -6.62 -6.20 5.21
C PRO A 133 -7.46 -6.53 6.46
N GLN A 134 -7.80 -7.80 6.63
CA GLN A 134 -8.48 -8.34 7.81
C GLN A 134 -7.87 -9.70 8.18
N GLY A 135 -6.84 -9.67 9.03
CA GLY A 135 -6.02 -10.85 9.33
C GLY A 135 -5.40 -11.41 8.05
N ASN A 136 -5.70 -12.67 7.75
CA ASN A 136 -5.22 -13.35 6.54
C ASN A 136 -6.18 -13.21 5.33
N THR A 137 -7.21 -12.38 5.46
CA THR A 137 -8.25 -12.17 4.45
C THR A 137 -8.37 -10.70 4.06
N TRP A 138 -9.23 -10.41 3.07
CA TRP A 138 -9.46 -9.06 2.57
C TRP A 138 -10.95 -8.73 2.59
N ILE A 139 -11.29 -7.59 3.18
CA ILE A 139 -12.60 -6.98 2.98
C ILE A 139 -12.57 -6.29 1.62
N LYS A 140 -13.47 -6.68 0.71
CA LYS A 140 -13.65 -6.04 -0.60
C LYS A 140 -14.89 -5.16 -0.58
N LYS A 141 -14.73 -3.90 -0.97
CA LYS A 141 -15.84 -2.97 -1.28
C LYS A 141 -15.75 -2.55 -2.74
N GLN A 142 -16.87 -2.30 -3.41
CA GLN A 142 -16.87 -1.89 -4.82
C GLN A 142 -17.97 -0.89 -5.13
N ILE A 143 -17.61 0.20 -5.79
CA ILE A 143 -18.50 1.27 -6.24
C ILE A 143 -18.05 1.78 -7.60
N GLY A 144 -18.91 2.50 -8.30
CA GLY A 144 -18.54 3.03 -9.61
C GLY A 144 -19.70 3.70 -10.33
N ARG A 145 -19.43 4.19 -11.53
CA ARG A 145 -20.43 4.77 -12.44
C ARG A 145 -21.36 3.71 -13.03
N LEU A 146 -20.85 2.50 -13.28
CA LEU A 146 -21.61 1.40 -13.90
C LEU A 146 -22.13 0.36 -12.90
N LEU A 147 -21.92 0.58 -11.60
CA LEU A 147 -22.43 -0.29 -10.53
C LEU A 147 -23.70 0.30 -9.90
N PRO A 148 -24.59 -0.54 -9.31
CA PRO A 148 -25.78 -0.06 -8.62
C PRO A 148 -25.46 0.99 -7.56
N PHE A 149 -26.27 2.05 -7.49
CA PHE A 149 -26.09 3.12 -6.52
C PHE A 149 -26.16 2.63 -5.07
N SER A 150 -26.94 1.57 -4.80
CA SER A 150 -27.06 0.91 -3.50
C SER A 150 -25.76 0.31 -2.97
N ASN A 151 -24.73 0.14 -3.82
CA ASN A 151 -23.41 -0.29 -3.35
C ASN A 151 -22.64 0.82 -2.63
N ARG A 152 -23.07 2.09 -2.77
CA ARG A 152 -22.41 3.24 -2.14
C ARG A 152 -22.83 3.34 -0.69
N GLU A 153 -21.85 3.40 0.21
CA GLU A 153 -22.08 3.58 1.65
C GLU A 153 -22.57 5.00 1.98
N LEU A 154 -22.21 5.97 1.14
CA LEU A 154 -22.67 7.35 1.23
C LEU A 154 -23.42 7.74 -0.05
N SER A 155 -24.56 8.40 0.10
CA SER A 155 -25.34 8.93 -1.02
C SER A 155 -24.71 10.21 -1.57
N ASP A 156 -23.55 10.08 -2.22
CA ASP A 156 -22.81 11.17 -2.84
C ASP A 156 -22.48 10.87 -4.31
N ARG A 157 -22.22 11.92 -5.09
CA ARG A 157 -21.72 11.80 -6.47
C ARG A 157 -20.30 11.24 -6.48
N LYS A 158 -19.44 11.66 -5.55
CA LYS A 158 -18.07 11.16 -5.42
C LYS A 158 -18.06 9.68 -5.04
N LEU A 159 -17.03 8.96 -5.46
CA LEU A 159 -16.87 7.54 -5.12
C LEU A 159 -16.15 7.44 -3.76
N ILE A 160 -16.93 7.39 -2.69
CA ILE A 160 -16.43 7.34 -1.30
C ILE A 160 -16.63 5.96 -0.71
N PHE A 161 -15.59 5.48 -0.03
CA PHE A 161 -15.63 4.34 0.88
C PHE A 161 -15.50 4.80 2.31
N ILE A 162 -16.20 4.14 3.22
CA ILE A 162 -15.92 4.23 4.65
C ILE A 162 -14.74 3.30 4.95
N LEU A 163 -13.65 3.85 5.49
CA LEU A 163 -12.44 3.13 5.84
C LEU A 163 -12.29 3.07 7.36
N PRO A 164 -12.57 1.90 7.99
CA PRO A 164 -12.23 1.68 9.37
C PRO A 164 -10.70 1.65 9.54
N LEU A 165 -10.18 2.52 10.38
CA LEU A 165 -8.76 2.60 10.73
C LEU A 165 -8.68 3.08 12.17
N ALA A 166 -8.54 2.15 13.11
CA ALA A 166 -8.54 2.42 14.53
C ALA A 166 -7.37 3.34 14.94
N VAL A 167 -7.47 3.93 16.13
CA VAL A 167 -6.37 4.70 16.73
C VAL A 167 -5.15 3.79 16.87
N ASP A 168 -3.98 4.33 16.54
CA ASP A 168 -2.68 3.63 16.51
C ASP A 168 -2.59 2.46 15.52
N GLU A 169 -3.59 2.28 14.65
CA GLU A 169 -3.60 1.23 13.64
C GLU A 169 -2.83 1.66 12.37
N GLU A 170 -2.08 0.71 11.80
CA GLU A 170 -1.44 0.83 10.50
C GLU A 170 -2.13 -0.12 9.50
N LYS A 171 -2.44 0.38 8.29
CA LYS A 171 -2.97 -0.43 7.19
C LYS A 171 -2.32 -0.09 5.86
N THR A 172 -2.03 -1.13 5.09
CA THR A 172 -1.80 -1.02 3.65
C THR A 172 -3.07 -1.41 2.92
N ILE A 173 -3.71 -0.45 2.27
CA ILE A 173 -4.91 -0.67 1.46
C ILE A 173 -4.57 -0.68 -0.03
N TYR A 174 -5.44 -1.32 -0.80
CA TYR A 174 -5.32 -1.37 -2.25
C TYR A 174 -6.60 -0.91 -2.92
N LEU A 175 -6.46 -0.10 -3.95
CA LEU A 175 -7.54 0.27 -4.86
C LEU A 175 -7.29 -0.37 -6.23
N ARG A 176 -8.34 -0.90 -6.84
CA ARG A 176 -8.31 -1.42 -8.22
C ARG A 176 -9.29 -0.63 -9.06
N TYR A 177 -8.81 -0.08 -10.18
CA TYR A 177 -9.58 0.72 -11.11
C TYR A 177 -9.73 0.00 -12.45
N THR A 178 -10.96 -0.05 -12.96
CA THR A 178 -11.26 -0.51 -14.32
C THR A 178 -12.30 0.41 -14.93
N SER A 179 -12.03 0.95 -16.12
CA SER A 179 -12.90 1.92 -16.79
C SER A 179 -12.70 1.88 -18.29
N GLN A 180 -13.77 2.08 -19.06
CA GLN A 180 -13.68 2.38 -20.50
C GLN A 180 -13.36 3.86 -20.74
N GLY A 181 -13.66 4.72 -19.76
CA GLY A 181 -13.28 6.13 -19.76
C GLY A 181 -11.87 6.37 -19.24
N SER A 182 -11.49 7.64 -19.13
CA SER A 182 -10.22 8.01 -18.50
C SER A 182 -10.22 7.67 -17.00
N ILE A 183 -9.06 7.22 -16.51
CA ILE A 183 -8.83 6.94 -15.10
C ILE A 183 -7.92 8.02 -14.51
N ALA A 184 -8.42 8.73 -13.51
CA ALA A 184 -7.64 9.64 -12.67
C ALA A 184 -7.70 9.14 -11.22
N ILE A 185 -6.53 8.97 -10.60
CA ILE A 185 -6.38 8.48 -9.23
C ILE A 185 -6.46 9.70 -8.28
N ASP A 186 -7.65 10.26 -8.13
CA ASP A 186 -7.93 11.36 -7.19
C ASP A 186 -8.31 10.80 -5.82
N VAL A 187 -7.28 10.38 -5.07
CA VAL A 187 -7.45 9.74 -3.76
C VAL A 187 -7.28 10.77 -2.66
N ILE A 188 -8.34 10.93 -1.86
CA ILE A 188 -8.38 11.89 -0.76
C ILE A 188 -8.98 11.21 0.47
N LEU A 189 -8.29 11.31 1.60
CA LEU A 189 -8.81 10.87 2.89
C LEU A 189 -9.39 12.06 3.65
N TRP A 190 -10.55 11.89 4.27
CA TRP A 190 -11.24 12.92 5.02
C TRP A 190 -11.64 12.41 6.40
N THR A 191 -11.66 13.30 7.38
CA THR A 191 -12.47 13.05 8.58
C THR A 191 -13.96 13.16 8.21
N PRO A 192 -14.87 12.40 8.85
CA PRO A 192 -16.29 12.41 8.51
C PRO A 192 -16.92 13.82 8.51
N LEU A 193 -16.62 14.62 9.54
CA LEU A 193 -17.12 15.98 9.67
C LEU A 193 -16.62 16.90 8.54
N ALA A 194 -15.36 16.78 8.14
CA ALA A 194 -14.81 17.60 7.07
C ALA A 194 -15.39 17.21 5.71
N TYR A 195 -15.60 15.91 5.48
CA TYR A 195 -16.29 15.45 4.29
C TYR A 195 -17.70 16.03 4.22
N TYR A 196 -18.50 15.89 5.27
CA TYR A 196 -19.88 16.39 5.31
C TYR A 196 -19.97 17.90 5.05
N LYS A 197 -19.05 18.69 5.63
CA LYS A 197 -18.96 20.13 5.36
C LYS A 197 -18.60 20.44 3.91
N SER A 198 -17.77 19.60 3.28
CA SER A 198 -17.36 19.76 1.88
C SER A 198 -18.41 19.30 0.87
N SER A 199 -19.24 18.31 1.25
CA SER A 199 -20.26 17.69 0.38
C SER A 199 -21.62 18.36 0.51
N SER A 200 -21.87 19.06 1.62
CA SER A 200 -23.05 19.89 1.77
C SER A 200 -23.03 20.96 0.68
N PRO A 201 -24.07 21.05 -0.19
CA PRO A 201 -24.27 22.21 -1.01
C PRO A 201 -24.22 23.43 -0.09
N SER A 202 -23.58 24.51 -0.53
CA SER A 202 -23.62 25.81 0.14
C SER A 202 -25.06 26.32 0.26
N ASN A 203 -25.83 25.76 1.19
CA ASN A 203 -27.11 26.25 1.70
C ASN A 203 -26.89 26.91 3.07
N TYR A 204 -25.65 27.33 3.35
CA TYR A 204 -25.32 28.23 4.46
C TYR A 204 -25.70 29.69 4.13
N TYR A 205 -26.82 29.89 3.45
CA TYR A 205 -27.45 31.20 3.26
C TYR A 205 -28.79 31.33 3.98
N TRP A 206 -29.30 30.28 4.64
CA TRP A 206 -30.56 30.39 5.39
C TRP A 206 -30.38 30.61 6.89
N VAL A 207 -29.28 30.13 7.47
CA VAL A 207 -29.06 30.28 8.92
C VAL A 207 -28.55 31.68 9.29
N ASP A 208 -27.80 32.33 8.40
CA ASP A 208 -27.38 33.74 8.57
C ASP A 208 -28.44 34.75 8.09
N PHE A 209 -29.50 34.30 7.37
CA PHE A 209 -30.60 35.17 6.93
C PHE A 209 -31.82 35.13 7.87
N MET A 210 -31.90 34.15 8.77
CA MET A 210 -32.87 34.11 9.87
C MET A 210 -32.32 34.79 11.13
N GLY A 211 -31.67 35.96 10.93
CA GLY A 211 -31.53 36.95 11.99
C GLY A 211 -32.84 37.72 12.15
N PHE A 212 -33.50 37.50 13.30
CA PHE A 212 -34.58 38.30 13.91
C PHE A 212 -35.99 38.18 13.31
N TYR A 213 -36.92 37.63 14.10
CA TYR A 213 -37.69 38.43 15.08
C TYR A 213 -37.83 37.68 16.41
#